data_AF-A0A6N6MFI8-F1
#
_entry.id   AF-A0A6N6MFI8-F1
#
_cell.length_a   1.000
_cell.length_b   1.000
_cell.length_c   1.000
_cell.angle_alpha   90.00
_cell.angle_beta   90.00
_cell.angle_gamma   90.00
#
_symmetry.space_group_name_H-M   'P 1'
#
loop_
_entity.id
_entity.type
_entity.pdbx_description
1 polymer ?
#
loop_
_entity_poly.entity_id
_entity_poly.type
_entity_poly.pdbx_seq_one_letter_code
_entity_poly.pdbx_strand_id
1 'polypeptide(L)'
;MLERPNDWEKRLQEAAREGSERGPAGEARHAFWSAYCAEIPAEAARGRPSGAIQRWALVGDTGLVLSRFVAERYAGICVRGPRGAVTAEIAERLEPVQDALAQRLGVPFDPRAAYLLMKTVDGSYAAAGDRARLIAWLAAETNLYAAAITDILGDTL
;
A
#
# COMPACT_ATOMS: atom_id res chain seq x y z
N MET A 1 -3.88 22.72 12.77
CA MET A 1 -5.13 21.94 12.86
C MET A 1 -4.73 20.49 12.62
N LEU A 2 -4.54 19.72 13.70
CA LEU A 2 -4.12 18.31 13.61
C LEU A 2 -5.39 17.47 13.36
N GLU A 3 -5.60 17.01 12.13
CA GLU A 3 -6.61 15.99 11.87
C GLU A 3 -6.22 14.70 12.59
N ARG A 4 -7.19 14.12 13.32
CA ARG A 4 -6.98 13.08 14.34
C ARG A 4 -6.47 11.76 13.74
N PRO A 5 -5.57 11.03 14.42
CA PRO A 5 -5.16 9.68 14.06
C PRO A 5 -6.26 8.60 14.15
N ASN A 6 -7.54 8.95 14.37
CA ASN A 6 -8.57 7.99 14.78
C ASN A 6 -9.61 7.67 13.68
N ASP A 7 -9.75 8.53 12.67
CA ASP A 7 -10.72 8.30 11.59
C ASP A 7 -10.12 7.47 10.45
N TRP A 8 -8.79 7.45 10.31
CA TRP A 8 -8.10 6.70 9.27
C TRP A 8 -8.02 5.20 9.57
N GLU A 9 -7.79 4.81 10.84
CA GLU A 9 -7.75 3.40 11.26
C GLU A 9 -9.11 2.72 11.12
N LYS A 10 -10.18 3.47 11.36
CA LYS A 10 -11.57 3.00 11.20
C LYS A 10 -11.91 2.70 9.74
N ARG A 11 -11.57 3.61 8.82
CA ARG A 11 -11.82 3.43 7.37
C ARG A 11 -11.19 2.15 6.82
N LEU A 12 -10.03 1.74 7.35
CA LEU A 12 -9.33 0.55 6.87
C LEU A 12 -9.79 -0.75 7.55
N GLN A 13 -10.21 -0.72 8.82
CA GLN A 13 -10.94 -1.85 9.41
C GLN A 13 -12.26 -2.14 8.67
N GLU A 14 -12.90 -1.10 8.14
CA GLU A 14 -14.06 -1.25 7.25
C GLU A 14 -13.65 -1.94 5.94
N ALA A 15 -12.59 -1.49 5.26
CA ALA A 15 -12.10 -2.11 4.03
C ALA A 15 -11.68 -3.59 4.19
N ALA A 16 -11.12 -3.98 5.34
CA ALA A 16 -10.77 -5.37 5.65
C ALA A 16 -12.00 -6.25 5.93
N ARG A 17 -13.14 -5.67 6.33
CA ARG A 17 -14.42 -6.37 6.51
C ARG A 17 -15.21 -6.53 5.21
N GLU A 18 -14.81 -5.84 4.13
CA GLU A 18 -15.57 -5.78 2.88
C GLU A 18 -15.37 -7.02 1.98
N GLY A 19 -16.24 -8.00 2.18
CA GLY A 19 -16.69 -8.94 1.15
C GLY A 19 -15.73 -10.09 0.80
N SER A 20 -16.30 -11.29 0.65
CA SER A 20 -15.59 -12.48 0.18
C SER A 20 -14.93 -12.25 -1.19
N GLU A 21 -13.76 -12.85 -1.41
CA GLU A 21 -13.08 -12.89 -2.71
C GLU A 21 -13.94 -13.53 -3.82
N ARG A 22 -14.99 -14.28 -3.46
CA ARG A 22 -15.88 -15.00 -4.38
C ARG A 22 -17.24 -14.30 -4.62
N GLY A 23 -17.37 -13.01 -4.29
CA GLY A 23 -18.59 -12.22 -4.53
C GLY A 23 -18.37 -11.04 -5.50
N PRO A 24 -19.40 -10.22 -5.77
CA PRO A 24 -19.32 -9.09 -6.70
C PRO A 24 -18.17 -8.11 -6.39
N ALA A 25 -17.89 -7.86 -5.11
CA ALA A 25 -16.74 -7.07 -4.68
C ALA A 25 -15.40 -7.73 -5.07
N GLY A 26 -15.29 -9.06 -4.89
CA GLY A 26 -14.14 -9.84 -5.33
C GLY A 26 -13.93 -9.81 -6.84
N GLU A 27 -14.99 -9.91 -7.63
CA GLU A 27 -14.93 -9.79 -9.10
C GLU A 27 -14.49 -8.40 -9.54
N ALA A 28 -15.02 -7.34 -8.91
CA ALA A 28 -14.62 -5.96 -9.19
C ALA A 28 -13.15 -5.72 -8.82
N ARG A 29 -12.67 -6.25 -7.70
CA ARG A 29 -11.24 -6.20 -7.32
C ARG A 29 -10.38 -6.97 -8.30
N HIS A 30 -10.82 -8.17 -8.72
CA HIS A 30 -10.12 -8.96 -9.74
C HIS A 30 -10.01 -8.18 -11.05
N ALA A 31 -11.09 -7.54 -11.50
CA ALA A 31 -11.08 -6.71 -12.71
C ALA A 31 -10.10 -5.53 -12.58
N PHE A 32 -10.09 -4.84 -11.44
CA PHE A 32 -9.13 -3.77 -11.16
C PHE A 32 -7.69 -4.28 -11.22
N TRP A 33 -7.37 -5.36 -10.50
CA TRP A 33 -6.02 -5.91 -10.46
C TRP A 33 -5.56 -6.51 -11.79
N SER A 34 -6.50 -7.03 -12.58
CA SER A 34 -6.20 -7.50 -13.94
C SER A 34 -5.77 -6.34 -14.84
N ALA A 35 -6.48 -5.21 -14.79
CA ALA A 35 -6.07 -4.01 -15.50
C ALA A 35 -4.73 -3.47 -14.99
N TYR A 36 -4.53 -3.41 -13.67
CA TYR A 36 -3.27 -3.00 -13.06
C TYR A 36 -2.07 -3.84 -13.57
N CYS A 37 -2.21 -5.17 -13.63
CA CYS A 37 -1.15 -6.04 -14.14
C CYS A 37 -0.95 -5.93 -15.66
N ALA A 38 -1.99 -5.61 -16.42
CA ALA A 38 -1.89 -5.40 -17.86
C ALA A 38 -1.14 -4.10 -18.20
N GLU A 39 -1.35 -3.04 -17.41
CA GLU A 39 -0.70 -1.74 -17.60
C GLU A 39 0.72 -1.69 -17.01
N ILE A 40 1.00 -2.46 -15.96
CA ILE A 40 2.28 -2.48 -15.25
C ILE A 40 2.92 -3.88 -15.34
N PRO A 41 3.73 -4.18 -16.38
CA PRO A 41 4.25 -5.53 -16.61
C PRO A 41 5.07 -6.13 -15.45
N ALA A 42 5.79 -5.29 -14.72
CA ALA A 42 6.54 -5.71 -13.53
C ALA A 42 5.63 -6.32 -12.44
N GLU A 43 4.36 -5.94 -12.40
CA GLU A 43 3.37 -6.45 -11.45
C GLU A 43 2.77 -7.79 -11.86
N ALA A 44 2.63 -8.03 -13.16
CA ALA A 44 2.21 -9.33 -13.67
C ALA A 44 3.23 -10.42 -13.28
N ALA A 45 4.54 -10.08 -13.26
CA ALA A 45 5.61 -10.99 -12.85
C ALA A 45 5.54 -11.39 -11.36
N ARG A 46 4.88 -10.58 -10.51
CA ARG A 46 4.77 -10.82 -9.05
C ARG A 46 3.63 -11.78 -8.68
N GLY A 47 2.80 -12.17 -9.64
CA GLY A 47 1.72 -13.14 -9.43
C GLY A 47 0.43 -12.76 -10.14
N ARG A 48 -0.48 -13.72 -10.25
CA ARG A 48 -1.77 -13.52 -10.95
C ARG A 48 -2.66 -12.52 -10.20
N PRO A 49 -3.49 -11.73 -10.92
CA PRO A 49 -4.55 -10.96 -10.28
C PRO A 49 -5.55 -11.89 -9.56
N SER A 50 -6.14 -11.40 -8.47
CA SER A 50 -7.12 -12.12 -7.66
C SER A 50 -8.18 -11.15 -7.12
N GLY A 51 -9.24 -11.66 -6.47
CA GLY A 51 -10.25 -10.83 -5.81
C GLY A 51 -9.84 -10.27 -4.44
N ALA A 52 -8.55 -10.36 -4.08
CA ALA A 52 -8.03 -9.89 -2.81
C ALA A 52 -8.02 -8.36 -2.70
N ILE A 53 -8.13 -7.84 -1.48
CA ILE A 53 -8.13 -6.39 -1.22
C ILE A 53 -6.78 -5.75 -1.53
N GLN A 54 -5.70 -6.54 -1.53
CA GLN A 54 -4.33 -6.03 -1.59
C GLN A 54 -3.40 -6.91 -2.41
N ARG A 55 -2.36 -6.28 -2.96
CA ARG A 55 -1.20 -6.91 -3.59
C ARG A 55 0.08 -6.47 -2.90
N TRP A 56 0.91 -7.46 -2.60
CA TRP A 56 2.19 -7.27 -1.91
C TRP A 56 3.32 -7.10 -2.91
N ALA A 57 4.30 -6.26 -2.59
CA ALA A 57 5.54 -6.11 -3.35
C ALA A 57 6.73 -6.06 -2.41
N LEU A 58 7.72 -6.94 -2.60
CA LEU A 58 9.00 -6.87 -1.89
C LEU A 58 9.75 -5.59 -2.29
N VAL A 59 10.46 -4.99 -1.34
CA VAL A 59 11.30 -3.81 -1.56
C VAL A 59 12.78 -4.20 -1.55
N GLY A 60 13.29 -4.56 -2.72
CA GLY A 60 14.67 -5.07 -2.87
C GLY A 60 14.99 -6.15 -1.83
N ASP A 61 16.22 -6.09 -1.29
CA ASP A 61 16.69 -7.00 -0.24
C ASP A 61 16.47 -6.44 1.17
N THR A 62 15.67 -5.39 1.31
CA THR A 62 15.42 -4.77 2.63
C THR A 62 14.58 -5.66 3.54
N GLY A 63 13.94 -6.72 3.04
CA GLY A 63 13.00 -7.53 3.82
C GLY A 63 11.71 -6.79 4.19
N LEU A 64 11.47 -5.60 3.65
CA LEU A 64 10.20 -4.88 3.76
C LEU A 64 9.30 -5.18 2.57
N VAL A 65 8.00 -5.00 2.78
CA VAL A 65 6.98 -5.16 1.74
C VAL A 65 6.06 -3.95 1.68
N LEU A 66 5.68 -3.57 0.47
CA LEU A 66 4.63 -2.62 0.21
C LEU A 66 3.31 -3.39 0.11
N SER A 67 2.34 -3.03 0.95
CA SER A 67 0.95 -3.43 0.74
C SER A 67 0.25 -2.36 -0.05
N ARG A 68 -0.25 -2.72 -1.24
CA ARG A 68 -1.07 -1.84 -2.07
C ARG A 68 -2.46 -2.39 -2.08
N PHE A 69 -3.44 -1.56 -1.73
CA PHE A 69 -4.78 -2.03 -1.48
C PHE A 69 -5.81 -1.12 -2.15
N VAL A 70 -7.00 -1.69 -2.35
CA VAL A 70 -8.18 -0.97 -2.82
C VAL A 70 -9.34 -1.18 -1.85
N ALA A 71 -10.07 -0.11 -1.62
CA ALA A 71 -11.29 -0.04 -0.82
C ALA A 71 -12.38 0.69 -1.64
N GLU A 72 -13.64 0.62 -1.20
CA GLU A 72 -14.78 1.14 -1.99
C GLU A 72 -14.60 2.58 -2.48
N ARG A 73 -13.95 3.44 -1.67
CA ARG A 73 -13.83 4.88 -1.93
C ARG A 73 -12.40 5.40 -2.07
N TYR A 74 -11.39 4.53 -1.93
CA TYR A 74 -10.00 4.93 -2.05
C TYR A 74 -9.09 3.75 -2.40
N ALA A 75 -7.91 4.05 -2.93
CA ALA A 75 -6.78 3.12 -3.01
C ALA A 75 -5.65 3.60 -2.09
N GLY A 76 -4.73 2.72 -1.72
CA GLY A 76 -3.63 3.10 -0.85
C GLY A 76 -2.43 2.18 -0.89
N ILE A 77 -1.37 2.66 -0.24
CA ILE A 77 -0.09 1.98 -0.06
C ILE A 77 0.39 2.18 1.37
N CYS A 78 1.05 1.17 1.94
CA CYS A 78 1.74 1.29 3.23
C CYS A 78 2.92 0.32 3.30
N VAL A 79 3.83 0.58 4.25
CA VAL A 79 4.97 -0.27 4.54
C VAL A 79 4.58 -1.33 5.57
N ARG A 80 4.99 -2.57 5.30
CA ARG A 80 4.74 -3.75 6.12
C ARG A 80 6.02 -4.58 6.22
N GLY A 81 6.08 -5.44 7.23
CA GLY A 81 7.08 -6.50 7.32
C GLY A 81 6.65 -7.75 6.54
N PRO A 82 7.53 -8.76 6.42
CA PRO A 82 7.19 -10.01 5.77
C PRO A 82 6.03 -10.70 6.48
N ARG A 83 5.45 -11.72 5.86
CA ARG A 83 4.30 -12.44 6.43
C ARG A 83 4.62 -12.92 7.85
N GLY A 84 3.80 -12.50 8.82
CA GLY A 84 3.94 -12.86 10.23
C GLY A 84 4.77 -11.88 11.07
N ALA A 85 5.42 -10.89 10.44
CA ALA A 85 6.16 -9.86 11.18
C ALA A 85 5.22 -8.95 11.99
N VAL A 86 5.71 -8.51 13.15
CA VAL A 86 4.98 -7.60 14.03
C VAL A 86 5.24 -6.16 13.57
N THR A 87 4.19 -5.35 13.39
CA THR A 87 4.34 -3.97 12.91
C THR A 87 5.26 -3.13 13.80
N ALA A 88 5.24 -3.34 15.12
CA ALA A 88 6.11 -2.65 16.07
C ALA A 88 7.61 -2.90 15.79
N GLU A 89 8.00 -4.14 15.46
CA GLU A 89 9.40 -4.47 15.10
C GLU A 89 9.83 -3.75 13.81
N ILE A 90 8.89 -3.59 12.86
CA ILE A 90 9.14 -2.83 11.64
C ILE A 90 9.26 -1.34 11.94
N ALA A 91 8.44 -0.82 12.86
CA ALA A 91 8.51 0.57 13.29
C ALA A 91 9.86 0.88 13.96
N GLU A 92 10.30 0.05 14.92
CA GLU A 92 11.60 0.17 15.58
C GLU A 92 12.76 0.17 14.58
N ARG A 93 12.69 -0.68 13.55
CA ARG A 93 13.70 -0.72 12.50
C ARG A 93 13.74 0.55 11.64
N LEU A 94 12.58 1.17 11.40
CA LEU A 94 12.47 2.38 10.59
C LEU A 94 12.70 3.67 11.39
N GLU A 95 12.61 3.61 12.72
CA GLU A 95 12.75 4.75 13.62
C GLU A 95 14.05 5.56 13.40
N PRO A 96 15.24 4.94 13.21
CA PRO A 96 16.48 5.69 12.96
C PRO A 96 16.45 6.54 11.68
N VAL A 97 15.60 6.19 10.72
CA VAL A 97 15.50 6.84 9.40
C VAL A 97 14.12 7.46 9.15
N GLN A 98 13.30 7.60 10.20
CA GLN A 98 11.90 7.98 10.09
C GLN A 98 11.70 9.35 9.44
N ASP A 99 12.55 10.34 9.78
CA ASP A 99 12.42 11.71 9.28
C ASP A 99 12.74 11.78 7.79
N ALA A 100 13.78 11.05 7.36
CA ALA A 100 14.15 10.97 5.94
C ALA A 100 13.05 10.30 5.11
N LEU A 101 12.47 9.22 5.63
CA LEU A 101 11.33 8.55 4.98
C LEU A 101 10.09 9.45 4.95
N ALA A 102 9.74 10.07 6.07
CA ALA A 102 8.56 10.93 6.16
C ALA A 102 8.67 12.14 5.20
N GLN A 103 9.84 12.77 5.14
CA GLN A 103 10.10 13.86 4.23
C GLN A 103 10.01 13.42 2.76
N ARG A 104 10.62 12.28 2.40
CA ARG A 104 10.67 11.82 1.01
C ARG A 104 9.33 11.29 0.49
N LEU A 105 8.53 10.69 1.37
CA LEU A 105 7.21 10.13 1.02
C LEU A 105 6.08 11.16 1.18
N GLY A 106 6.32 12.24 1.92
CA GLY A 106 5.32 13.26 2.23
C GLY A 106 4.23 12.74 3.17
N VAL A 107 4.57 11.78 4.04
CA VAL A 107 3.64 11.14 4.98
C VAL A 107 4.31 11.11 6.36
N PRO A 108 3.64 11.55 7.43
CA PRO A 108 4.22 11.47 8.77
C PRO A 108 4.49 10.00 9.16
N PHE A 109 5.61 9.78 9.83
CA PHE A 109 5.88 8.49 10.45
C PHE A 109 5.25 8.46 11.85
N ASP A 110 4.47 7.42 12.12
CA ASP A 110 3.91 7.12 13.44
C ASP A 110 4.27 5.68 13.80
N PRO A 111 5.18 5.44 14.77
CA PRO A 111 5.59 4.09 15.14
C PRO A 111 4.48 3.27 15.79
N ARG A 112 3.38 3.91 16.20
CA ARG A 112 2.22 3.24 16.81
C ARG A 112 1.14 2.91 15.79
N ALA A 113 1.27 3.39 14.55
CA ALA A 113 0.29 3.12 13.50
C ALA A 113 0.26 1.62 13.15
N ALA A 114 -0.94 1.07 12.99
CA ALA A 114 -1.10 -0.29 12.49
C ALA A 114 -0.56 -0.48 11.05
N TYR A 115 -0.44 0.63 10.29
CA TYR A 115 0.04 0.68 8.91
C TYR A 115 1.02 1.83 8.76
N LEU A 116 2.31 1.50 8.66
CA LEU A 116 3.38 2.49 8.63
C LEU A 116 3.42 3.23 7.30
N LEU A 117 3.64 4.55 7.35
CA LEU A 117 3.78 5.41 6.17
C LEU A 117 2.62 5.23 5.17
N MET A 118 1.40 5.10 5.68
CA MET A 118 0.22 4.88 4.83
C MET A 118 -0.13 6.14 4.03
N LYS A 119 -0.32 5.99 2.73
CA LYS A 119 -0.84 7.04 1.84
C LYS A 119 -2.04 6.51 1.07
N THR A 120 -3.00 7.39 0.78
CA THR A 120 -4.22 7.04 0.05
C THR A 120 -4.55 8.08 -1.01
N VAL A 121 -5.36 7.66 -1.97
CA VAL A 121 -5.97 8.53 -2.98
C VAL A 121 -7.45 8.17 -3.11
N ASP A 122 -8.30 9.19 -3.16
CA ASP A 122 -9.74 9.00 -3.31
C ASP A 122 -10.07 8.43 -4.70
N GLY A 123 -11.10 7.59 -4.75
CA GLY A 123 -11.62 6.97 -5.96
C GLY A 123 -12.03 5.52 -5.74
N SER A 124 -12.96 5.04 -6.55
CA SER A 124 -13.46 3.67 -6.43
C SER A 124 -12.81 2.72 -7.42
N TYR A 125 -12.29 1.59 -6.95
CA TYR A 125 -11.76 0.53 -7.83
C TYR A 125 -12.83 -0.08 -8.75
N ALA A 126 -14.11 0.01 -8.34
CA ALA A 126 -15.24 -0.50 -9.11
C ALA A 126 -15.70 0.48 -10.20
N ALA A 127 -15.41 1.77 -10.06
CA ALA A 127 -15.77 2.78 -11.04
C ALA A 127 -14.78 2.79 -12.22
N ALA A 128 -15.29 2.56 -13.44
CA ALA A 128 -14.46 2.55 -14.63
C ALA A 128 -13.71 3.88 -14.87
N GLY A 129 -14.32 5.01 -14.50
CA GLY A 129 -13.72 6.35 -14.65
C GLY A 129 -12.54 6.62 -13.73
N ASP A 130 -12.44 5.92 -12.58
CA ASP A 130 -11.33 6.09 -11.64
C ASP A 130 -10.15 5.17 -11.94
N ARG A 131 -10.39 4.05 -12.65
CA ARG A 131 -9.45 2.94 -12.77
C ARG A 131 -8.06 3.37 -13.24
N ALA A 132 -7.96 4.03 -14.38
CA ALA A 132 -6.67 4.41 -14.97
C ALA A 132 -5.88 5.35 -14.04
N ARG A 133 -6.57 6.31 -13.40
CA ARG A 133 -5.97 7.25 -12.45
C ARG A 133 -5.45 6.52 -11.20
N LEU A 134 -6.24 5.61 -10.64
CA LEU A 134 -5.84 4.82 -9.47
C LEU A 134 -4.66 3.89 -9.78
N ILE A 135 -4.64 3.27 -10.96
CA ILE A 135 -3.53 2.42 -11.43
C ILE A 135 -2.24 3.24 -11.55
N ALA A 136 -2.32 4.39 -12.24
CA ALA A 136 -1.17 5.28 -12.41
C ALA A 136 -0.63 5.78 -11.07
N TRP A 137 -1.53 6.17 -10.15
CA TRP A 137 -1.15 6.60 -8.81
C TRP A 137 -0.47 5.47 -8.02
N LEU A 138 -1.06 4.27 -7.98
CA LEU A 138 -0.46 3.13 -7.29
C LEU A 138 0.91 2.77 -7.85
N ALA A 139 1.10 2.82 -9.16
CA ALA A 139 2.39 2.54 -9.79
C ALA A 139 3.45 3.60 -9.42
N ALA A 140 3.07 4.88 -9.48
CA ALA A 140 3.96 5.99 -9.11
C ALA A 140 4.39 5.90 -7.64
N GLU A 141 3.45 5.70 -6.72
CA GLU A 141 3.74 5.57 -5.30
C GLU A 141 4.52 4.29 -4.99
N THR A 142 4.24 3.17 -5.68
CA THR A 142 5.05 1.94 -5.52
C THR A 142 6.52 2.20 -5.85
N ASN A 143 6.79 2.91 -6.94
CA ASN A 143 8.16 3.24 -7.34
C ASN A 143 8.82 4.23 -6.38
N LEU A 144 8.08 5.26 -5.94
CA LEU A 144 8.57 6.24 -4.97
C LEU A 144 8.94 5.57 -3.64
N TYR A 145 8.07 4.72 -3.10
CA TYR A 145 8.30 4.01 -1.85
C TYR A 145 9.47 3.04 -1.96
N ALA A 146 9.52 2.25 -3.04
CA ALA A 146 10.60 1.31 -3.25
C ALA A 146 11.95 2.03 -3.34
N ALA A 147 12.05 3.09 -4.14
CA ALA A 147 13.27 3.88 -4.26
C ALA A 147 13.67 4.54 -2.92
N ALA A 148 12.73 5.19 -2.22
CA ALA A 148 13.03 5.85 -0.95
C ALA A 148 13.55 4.87 0.11
N ILE A 149 12.90 3.71 0.24
CA ILE A 149 13.30 2.68 1.21
C ILE A 149 14.64 2.06 0.82
N THR A 150 14.84 1.73 -0.45
CA THR A 150 16.11 1.14 -0.92
C THR A 150 17.27 2.11 -0.79
N ASP A 151 17.11 3.38 -1.17
CA ASP A 151 18.17 4.39 -1.05
C ASP A 151 18.55 4.59 0.42
N ILE A 152 17.56 4.87 1.28
CA ILE A 152 17.81 5.24 2.68
C ILE A 152 18.36 4.06 3.48
N LEU A 153 17.83 2.84 3.31
CA LEU A 153 18.33 1.67 4.02
C LEU A 153 19.59 1.08 3.38
N GLY A 154 19.80 1.28 2.08
CA GLY A 154 21.02 0.89 1.38
C GLY A 154 22.22 1.74 1.77
N ASP A 155 22.00 3.03 2.06
CA ASP A 155 23.03 3.96 2.57
C ASP A 155 23.38 3.74 4.06
N THR A 156 22.59 2.93 4.78
CA THR A 156 22.75 2.68 6.24
C THR A 156 23.44 1.34 6.56
N LEU A 157 23.79 0.54 5.55
CA LEU A 157 24.54 -0.73 5.68
C LEU A 157 26.02 -0.54 5.32
#